data_AF-A0A925NZT9-F1
#
_entry.id   AF-A0A925NZT9-F1
#
_cell.length_a   1.000
_cell.length_b   1.000
_cell.length_c   1.000
_cell.angle_alpha   90.00
_cell.angle_beta   90.00
_cell.angle_gamma   90.00
#
_symmetry.space_group_name_H-M   'P 1'
#
loop_
_entity.id
_entity.type
_entity.pdbx_description
1 polymer ?
#
loop_
_entity_poly.entity_id
_entity_poly.type
_entity_poly.pdbx_seq_one_letter_code
_entity_poly.pdbx_strand_id
1 'polypeptide(L)'
;MVWSTTIAVRRSLLLLVALISLGVFGQAEGGNGTAPASFPRLMGMNIGAKNYEDAGYQRDLSRLDVVILGFYRGWQPPGYAETSTLAMRKVLGAIKARNPAILVGQYTILNETYDDPSDVATADLRAKLTANKWWLLNAAGRKVQWTSQYSTWETNFT
;
A
#
# COMPACT_ATOMS: atom_id res chain seq x y z
N MET A 1 -59.21 -58.63 -0.90
CA MET A 1 -57.75 -58.50 -1.16
C MET A 1 -57.14 -57.87 0.09
N VAL A 2 -56.98 -58.65 1.16
CA VAL A 2 -55.75 -59.37 1.58
C VAL A 2 -54.70 -58.39 2.17
N TRP A 3 -54.77 -58.10 3.49
CA TRP A 3 -53.89 -58.59 4.60
C TRP A 3 -52.92 -57.47 5.09
N SER A 4 -52.93 -57.06 6.37
CA SER A 4 -52.03 -57.46 7.50
C SER A 4 -51.26 -56.20 7.95
N THR A 5 -50.87 -55.87 9.19
CA THR A 5 -50.81 -56.57 10.49
C THR A 5 -50.64 -55.49 11.57
N THR A 6 -51.24 -55.65 12.74
CA THR A 6 -50.88 -54.95 13.99
C THR A 6 -49.80 -55.77 14.71
N ILE A 7 -48.84 -55.13 15.41
CA ILE A 7 -48.34 -55.51 16.76
C ILE A 7 -47.35 -54.43 17.23
N ALA A 8 -47.61 -53.93 18.43
CA ALA A 8 -46.72 -53.08 19.23
C ALA A 8 -45.96 -53.94 20.24
N VAL A 9 -44.69 -53.65 20.54
CA VAL A 9 -44.07 -54.02 21.82
C VAL A 9 -43.10 -52.93 22.29
N ARG A 10 -43.19 -52.68 23.60
CA ARG A 10 -42.60 -51.63 24.44
C ARG A 10 -41.19 -51.96 24.94
N ARG A 11 -40.50 -50.87 25.35
CA ARG A 11 -39.58 -50.72 26.51
C ARG A 11 -38.29 -51.57 26.53
N SER A 12 -37.15 -50.89 26.65
CA SER A 12 -36.36 -50.90 27.89
C SER A 12 -35.28 -49.82 27.91
N LEU A 13 -35.31 -49.05 28.99
CA LEU A 13 -34.28 -48.16 29.53
C LEU A 13 -33.08 -49.03 29.98
N LEU A 14 -31.83 -48.59 29.82
CA LEU A 14 -30.77 -48.64 30.86
C LEU A 14 -29.38 -48.24 30.33
N LEU A 15 -28.77 -47.33 31.09
CA LEU A 15 -27.34 -47.18 31.41
C LEU A 15 -26.34 -46.63 30.37
N LEU A 16 -26.18 -45.30 30.45
CA LEU A 16 -24.93 -44.59 30.76
C LEU A 16 -23.60 -45.38 30.62
N VAL A 17 -22.79 -45.01 29.62
CA VAL A 17 -21.33 -44.87 29.80
C VAL A 17 -20.91 -43.62 29.05
N ALA A 18 -20.55 -42.58 29.80
CA ALA A 18 -19.91 -41.38 29.28
C ALA A 18 -18.44 -41.72 28.96
N LEU A 19 -18.09 -41.81 27.68
CA LEU A 19 -16.70 -41.64 27.25
C LEU A 19 -16.46 -40.15 27.01
N ILE A 20 -15.90 -39.48 28.01
CA ILE A 20 -15.22 -38.20 27.83
C ILE A 20 -13.93 -38.54 27.07
N SER A 21 -13.99 -38.49 25.74
CA SER A 21 -12.78 -38.30 24.95
C SER A 21 -12.32 -36.86 25.22
N LEU A 22 -11.26 -36.73 26.01
CA LEU A 22 -10.40 -35.54 26.01
C LEU A 22 -9.77 -35.45 24.61
N GLY A 23 -10.57 -35.00 23.64
CA GLY A 23 -10.06 -34.40 22.44
C GLY A 23 -9.31 -33.18 22.88
N VAL A 24 -7.98 -33.24 22.85
CA VAL A 24 -7.14 -32.06 22.83
C VAL A 24 -7.59 -31.26 21.62
N PHE A 25 -8.51 -30.33 21.85
CA PHE A 25 -8.70 -29.20 20.95
C PHE A 25 -7.40 -28.42 21.03
N GLY A 26 -6.44 -28.81 20.20
CA GLY A 26 -5.43 -27.88 19.75
C GLY A 26 -6.20 -26.74 19.10
N GLN A 27 -6.42 -25.68 19.88
CA GLN A 27 -6.70 -24.38 19.31
C GLN A 27 -5.52 -24.12 18.39
N ALA A 28 -5.71 -24.37 17.08
CA ALA A 28 -4.92 -23.67 16.10
C ALA A 28 -5.25 -22.21 16.35
N GLU A 29 -4.36 -21.51 17.05
CA GLU A 29 -4.42 -20.07 17.12
C GLU A 29 -4.50 -19.61 15.67
N GLY A 30 -5.64 -19.00 15.33
CA GLY A 30 -5.77 -18.19 14.13
C GLY A 30 -4.83 -17.02 14.26
N GLY A 31 -3.54 -17.29 14.09
CA GLY A 31 -2.52 -16.29 14.01
C GLY A 31 -2.76 -15.51 12.74
N ASN A 32 -3.48 -14.41 12.86
CA ASN A 32 -3.32 -13.23 11.99
C ASN A 32 -1.90 -12.61 12.14
N GLY A 33 -0.90 -13.40 12.51
CA GLY A 33 0.50 -13.01 12.53
C GLY A 33 1.01 -13.11 11.10
N THR A 34 1.27 -11.96 10.50
CA THR A 34 2.09 -11.86 9.28
C THR A 34 3.30 -12.77 9.47
N ALA A 35 3.45 -13.78 8.60
CA ALA A 35 4.60 -14.67 8.67
C ALA A 35 5.89 -13.83 8.79
N PRO A 36 6.81 -14.16 9.72
CA PRO A 36 8.04 -13.39 9.88
C PRO A 36 8.80 -13.40 8.55
N ALA A 37 9.25 -12.22 8.11
CA ALA A 37 9.91 -12.08 6.81
C ALA A 37 11.14 -12.98 6.73
N SER A 38 11.21 -13.85 5.72
CA SER A 38 12.37 -14.69 5.46
C SER A 38 13.47 -13.87 4.81
N PHE A 39 14.72 -14.07 5.23
CA PHE A 39 15.88 -13.46 4.59
C PHE A 39 16.46 -14.37 3.50
N PRO A 40 17.03 -13.79 2.42
CA PRO A 40 17.13 -12.35 2.13
C PRO A 40 15.81 -11.75 1.62
N ARG A 41 15.57 -10.47 1.94
CA ARG A 41 14.41 -9.70 1.42
C ARG A 41 14.76 -8.99 0.12
N LEU A 42 13.79 -8.91 -0.79
CA LEU A 42 13.89 -8.22 -2.07
C LEU A 42 13.29 -6.81 -1.99
N MET A 43 14.11 -5.80 -2.32
CA MET A 43 13.70 -4.40 -2.40
C MET A 43 13.79 -3.89 -3.84
N GLY A 44 12.81 -3.08 -4.26
CA GLY A 44 12.84 -2.35 -5.54
C GLY A 44 12.73 -0.84 -5.37
N MET A 45 13.72 -0.11 -5.91
CA MET A 45 13.72 1.35 -6.01
C MET A 45 13.13 1.77 -7.36
N ASN A 46 11.85 2.15 -7.38
CA ASN A 46 11.14 2.46 -8.62
C ASN A 46 10.77 3.94 -8.63
N ILE A 47 11.75 4.79 -8.96
CA ILE A 47 11.65 6.25 -8.96
C ILE A 47 11.79 6.77 -10.40
N GLY A 48 11.13 7.89 -10.72
CA GLY A 48 11.16 8.54 -12.04
C GLY A 48 9.92 8.26 -12.88
N ALA A 49 10.01 8.52 -14.20
CA ALA A 49 8.93 8.22 -15.13
C ALA A 49 8.75 6.70 -15.26
N LYS A 50 7.71 6.16 -14.62
CA LYS A 50 7.38 4.73 -14.60
C LYS A 50 5.90 4.53 -14.93
N ASN A 51 5.59 3.39 -15.54
CA ASN A 51 4.25 3.02 -16.01
C ASN A 51 3.49 2.26 -14.92
N TYR A 52 3.27 2.87 -13.76
CA TYR A 52 2.65 2.18 -12.62
C TYR A 52 1.21 1.72 -12.89
N GLU A 53 0.53 2.29 -13.88
CA GLU A 53 -0.78 1.89 -14.37
C GLU A 53 -0.80 0.55 -15.12
N ASP A 54 0.36 0.08 -15.60
CA ASP A 54 0.46 -1.19 -16.31
C ASP A 54 0.28 -2.39 -15.35
N ALA A 55 -0.63 -3.29 -15.70
CA ALA A 55 -0.94 -4.45 -14.87
C ALA A 55 0.22 -5.46 -14.79
N GLY A 56 1.02 -5.57 -15.86
CA GLY A 56 2.23 -6.41 -15.87
C GLY A 56 3.27 -5.90 -14.89
N TYR A 57 3.51 -4.60 -14.90
CA TYR A 57 4.45 -3.94 -14.00
C TYR A 57 3.97 -4.01 -12.54
N GLN A 58 2.68 -3.80 -12.27
CA GLN A 58 2.11 -4.01 -10.93
C GLN A 58 2.31 -5.44 -10.41
N ARG A 59 2.14 -6.44 -11.27
CA ARG A 59 2.42 -7.84 -10.93
C ARG A 59 3.91 -8.03 -10.61
N ASP A 60 4.80 -7.47 -11.41
CA ASP A 60 6.23 -7.61 -11.21
C ASP A 60 6.68 -6.92 -9.90
N LEU A 61 6.15 -5.74 -9.58
CA LEU A 61 6.36 -5.06 -8.30
C LEU A 61 5.84 -5.85 -7.10
N SER A 62 4.73 -6.58 -7.25
CA SER A 62 4.14 -7.36 -6.15
C SER A 62 5.01 -8.54 -5.69
N ARG A 63 6.02 -8.95 -6.48
CA ARG A 63 6.98 -10.00 -6.09
C ARG A 63 8.00 -9.54 -5.06
N LEU A 64 8.09 -8.24 -4.80
CA LEU A 64 9.04 -7.66 -3.86
C LEU A 64 8.52 -7.71 -2.42
N ASP A 65 9.44 -7.70 -1.46
CA ASP A 65 9.11 -7.54 -0.04
C ASP A 65 8.95 -6.06 0.34
N VAL A 66 9.73 -5.19 -0.31
CA VAL A 66 9.68 -3.74 -0.13
C VAL A 66 9.74 -3.06 -1.49
N VAL A 67 8.87 -2.08 -1.71
CA VAL A 67 8.91 -1.24 -2.91
C VAL A 67 8.91 0.22 -2.51
N ILE A 68 9.82 0.99 -3.10
CA ILE A 68 9.79 2.46 -3.01
C ILE A 68 9.31 3.00 -4.34
N LEU A 69 8.25 3.82 -4.28
CA LEU A 69 7.59 4.41 -5.44
C LEU A 69 7.78 5.93 -5.44
N GLY A 70 7.89 6.52 -6.62
CA GLY A 70 8.01 7.97 -6.82
C GLY A 70 6.70 8.63 -7.24
N PHE A 71 5.60 8.34 -6.53
CA PHE A 71 4.34 9.02 -6.84
C PHE A 71 4.44 10.52 -6.57
N TYR A 72 3.65 11.34 -7.26
CA TYR A 72 3.58 12.77 -7.00
C TYR A 72 2.16 13.28 -7.25
N ARG A 73 1.81 14.42 -6.62
CA ARG A 73 0.52 15.05 -6.85
C ARG A 73 0.42 15.48 -8.30
N GLY A 74 -0.63 15.05 -8.99
CA GLY A 74 -0.80 15.29 -10.43
C GLY A 74 -0.36 14.11 -11.31
N TRP A 75 0.29 13.08 -10.74
CA TRP A 75 0.50 11.82 -11.46
C TRP A 75 -0.86 11.16 -11.75
N GLN A 76 -1.31 11.27 -12.99
CA GLN A 76 -2.61 10.77 -13.45
C GLN A 76 -2.48 10.34 -14.92
N PRO A 77 -2.11 9.08 -15.17
CA PRO A 77 -2.06 8.54 -16.52
C PRO A 77 -3.43 8.70 -17.22
N PRO A 78 -3.46 9.13 -18.50
CA PRO A 78 -4.72 9.36 -19.22
C PRO A 78 -5.64 8.14 -19.19
N GLY A 79 -6.92 8.37 -18.86
CA GLY A 79 -7.94 7.32 -18.84
C GLY A 79 -7.82 6.29 -17.71
N TYR A 80 -6.82 6.38 -16.82
CA TYR A 80 -6.62 5.39 -15.77
C TYR A 80 -7.49 5.61 -14.53
N ALA A 81 -7.64 6.87 -14.11
CA ALA A 81 -8.50 7.31 -13.02
C ALA A 81 -8.86 8.80 -13.16
N GLU A 82 -9.91 9.24 -12.44
CA GLU A 82 -10.41 10.62 -12.46
C GLU A 82 -9.49 11.62 -11.74
N THR A 83 -8.76 11.18 -10.73
CA THR A 83 -7.82 12.02 -9.99
C THR A 83 -6.51 11.27 -9.75
N SER A 84 -5.43 12.03 -9.55
CA SER A 84 -4.13 11.48 -9.15
C SER A 84 -4.23 10.62 -7.88
N THR A 85 -5.00 11.06 -6.88
CA THR A 85 -5.22 10.28 -5.64
C THR A 85 -5.88 8.93 -5.92
N LEU A 86 -6.91 8.90 -6.78
CA LEU A 86 -7.56 7.65 -7.16
C LEU A 86 -6.62 6.75 -7.99
N ALA A 87 -5.82 7.33 -8.89
CA ALA A 87 -4.82 6.60 -9.66
C ALA A 87 -3.82 5.89 -8.72
N MET A 88 -3.22 6.64 -7.79
CA MET A 88 -2.27 6.09 -6.81
C MET A 88 -2.91 4.98 -5.96
N ARG A 89 -4.12 5.20 -5.44
CA ARG A 89 -4.85 4.19 -4.65
C ARG A 89 -5.13 2.93 -5.47
N LYS A 90 -5.51 3.06 -6.74
CA LYS A 90 -5.80 1.93 -7.63
C LYS A 90 -4.55 1.08 -7.88
N VAL A 91 -3.39 1.70 -8.15
CA VAL A 91 -2.11 0.98 -8.27
C VAL A 91 -1.77 0.25 -6.97
N LEU A 92 -1.79 0.96 -5.84
CA LEU A 92 -1.44 0.38 -4.55
C LEU A 92 -2.37 -0.77 -4.17
N GLY A 93 -3.67 -0.64 -4.44
CA GLY A 93 -4.65 -1.69 -4.25
C GLY A 93 -4.35 -2.93 -5.10
N ALA A 94 -4.00 -2.75 -6.38
CA ALA A 94 -3.68 -3.86 -7.28
C ALA A 94 -2.41 -4.63 -6.87
N ILE A 95 -1.38 -3.91 -6.41
CA ILE A 95 -0.14 -4.51 -5.88
C ILE A 95 -0.44 -5.28 -4.58
N LYS A 96 -1.13 -4.63 -3.62
CA LYS A 96 -1.45 -5.24 -2.32
C LYS A 96 -2.42 -6.42 -2.41
N ALA A 97 -3.30 -6.44 -3.42
CA ALA A 97 -4.16 -7.59 -3.68
C ALA A 97 -3.36 -8.86 -4.03
N ARG A 98 -2.14 -8.73 -4.54
CA ARG A 98 -1.23 -9.86 -4.85
C ARG A 98 -0.25 -10.16 -3.74
N ASN A 99 0.23 -9.11 -3.08
CA ASN A 99 1.13 -9.23 -1.94
C ASN A 99 0.65 -8.29 -0.82
N PRO A 100 -0.20 -8.77 0.10
CA PRO A 100 -0.71 -7.95 1.20
C PRO A 100 0.37 -7.61 2.23
N ALA A 101 1.47 -8.35 2.27
CA ALA A 101 2.59 -8.16 3.20
C ALA A 101 3.65 -7.16 2.70
N ILE A 102 3.57 -6.71 1.44
CA ILE A 102 4.53 -5.78 0.85
C ILE A 102 4.59 -4.46 1.64
N LEU A 103 5.80 -4.02 1.94
CA LEU A 103 6.03 -2.68 2.47
C LEU A 103 6.16 -1.69 1.31
N VAL A 104 5.35 -0.64 1.34
CA VAL A 104 5.39 0.42 0.32
C VAL A 104 5.94 1.68 0.96
N GLY A 105 7.06 2.16 0.45
CA GLY A 105 7.61 3.48 0.78
C GLY A 105 7.40 4.48 -0.35
N GLN A 106 7.33 5.75 0.03
CA GLN A 106 7.22 6.86 -0.88
C GLN A 106 8.58 7.57 -0.96
N TYR A 107 9.06 7.81 -2.17
CA TYR A 107 10.22 8.65 -2.41
C TYR A 107 9.78 10.11 -2.51
N THR A 108 10.45 10.98 -1.75
CA THR A 108 10.22 12.42 -1.76
C THR A 108 11.57 13.13 -1.75
N ILE A 109 11.75 14.08 -2.66
CA ILE A 109 12.89 14.98 -2.66
C ILE A 109 12.58 16.10 -1.67
N LEU A 110 13.49 16.32 -0.72
CA LEU A 110 13.32 17.34 0.32
C LEU A 110 14.22 18.55 0.08
N ASN A 111 15.45 18.39 -0.39
CA ASN A 111 16.39 19.50 -0.50
C ASN A 111 16.00 20.52 -1.57
N GLU A 112 15.13 20.17 -2.52
CA GLU A 112 14.82 21.03 -3.66
C GLU A 112 13.35 20.96 -4.05
N THR A 113 12.88 21.98 -4.77
CA THR A 113 11.50 22.10 -5.22
C THR A 113 11.39 22.95 -6.48
N TYR A 114 10.45 22.58 -7.36
CA TYR A 114 10.05 23.41 -8.50
C TYR A 114 9.41 24.72 -8.06
N ASP A 115 9.89 25.84 -8.58
CA ASP A 115 9.22 27.14 -8.47
C ASP A 115 8.62 27.54 -9.82
N ASP A 116 7.71 26.72 -10.32
CA ASP A 116 6.97 26.99 -11.55
C ASP A 116 5.53 27.42 -11.22
N PRO A 117 5.17 28.71 -11.40
CA PRO A 117 3.81 29.20 -11.15
C PRO A 117 2.72 28.47 -11.95
N SER A 118 3.06 27.88 -13.10
CA SER A 118 2.10 27.17 -13.96
C SER A 118 1.76 25.76 -13.44
N ASP A 119 2.62 25.17 -12.60
CA ASP A 119 2.33 23.90 -11.95
C ASP A 119 1.41 24.13 -10.73
N VAL A 120 0.11 23.94 -10.96
CA VAL A 120 -0.92 24.06 -9.91
C VAL A 120 -0.86 22.92 -8.89
N ALA A 121 -0.22 21.78 -9.22
CA ALA A 121 -0.14 20.64 -8.31
C ALA A 121 0.74 20.94 -7.10
N THR A 122 1.70 21.85 -7.23
CA THR A 122 2.66 22.22 -6.19
C THR A 122 2.45 23.65 -5.65
N ALA A 123 1.34 24.32 -6.00
CA ALA A 123 1.09 25.71 -5.62
C ALA A 123 1.06 25.94 -4.09
N ASP A 124 0.40 25.08 -3.33
CA ASP A 124 0.35 25.15 -1.86
C ASP A 124 1.73 24.90 -1.23
N LEU A 125 2.52 24.02 -1.83
CA LEU A 125 3.88 23.73 -1.40
C LEU A 125 4.77 24.98 -1.55
N ARG A 126 4.72 25.65 -2.71
CA ARG A 126 5.45 26.92 -2.94
C ARG A 126 5.00 28.04 -2.00
N ALA A 127 3.69 28.16 -1.78
CA ALA A 127 3.14 29.13 -0.83
C ALA A 127 3.66 28.88 0.58
N LYS A 128 3.70 27.62 1.02
CA LYS A 128 4.22 27.23 2.33
C LYS A 128 5.71 27.50 2.47
N LEU A 129 6.54 27.13 1.48
CA LEU A 129 7.97 27.42 1.49
C LEU A 129 8.25 28.93 1.62
N THR A 130 7.48 29.74 0.90
CA THR A 130 7.60 31.19 0.92
C THR A 130 7.16 31.77 2.26
N ALA A 131 6.00 31.36 2.78
CA ALA A 131 5.48 31.83 4.06
C ALA A 131 6.41 31.51 5.24
N ASN A 132 7.08 30.36 5.20
CA ASN A 132 8.00 29.92 6.25
C ASN A 132 9.47 30.33 6.01
N LYS A 133 9.76 31.06 4.92
CA LYS A 133 11.13 31.46 4.54
C LYS A 133 12.10 30.28 4.41
N TRP A 134 11.62 29.14 3.90
CA TRP A 134 12.40 27.91 3.73
C TRP A 134 13.05 27.79 2.34
N TRP A 135 13.17 28.88 1.59
CA TRP A 135 14.02 28.90 0.41
C TRP A 135 15.47 29.10 0.83
N LEU A 136 16.41 28.36 0.23
CA LEU A 136 17.81 28.65 0.41
C LEU A 136 18.14 29.95 -0.32
N LEU A 137 18.64 30.95 0.43
CA LEU A 137 19.06 32.23 -0.12
C LEU A 137 20.59 32.36 -0.09
N ASN A 138 21.15 32.96 -1.13
CA ASN A 138 22.56 33.36 -1.14
C ASN A 138 22.76 34.67 -0.35
N ALA A 139 24.02 35.13 -0.25
CA ALA A 139 24.38 36.36 0.46
C ALA A 139 23.69 37.64 -0.08
N ALA A 140 23.18 37.62 -1.32
CA ALA A 140 22.42 38.72 -1.92
C ALA A 140 20.90 38.59 -1.69
N GLY A 141 20.44 37.63 -0.88
CA GLY A 141 19.02 37.39 -0.61
C GLY A 141 18.26 36.75 -1.77
N ARG A 142 18.96 36.21 -2.79
CA ARG A 142 18.34 35.55 -3.95
C ARG A 142 18.28 34.04 -3.73
N LYS A 143 17.21 33.40 -4.22
CA LYS A 143 17.08 31.94 -4.17
C LYS A 143 18.24 31.26 -4.91
N VAL A 144 18.68 30.13 -4.38
CA VAL A 144 19.73 29.30 -4.97
C VAL A 144 19.12 28.25 -5.88
N GLN A 145 19.75 28.03 -7.03
CA GLN A 145 19.32 27.08 -8.04
C GLN A 145 20.50 26.18 -8.42
N TRP A 146 20.33 24.86 -8.32
CA TRP A 146 21.34 23.90 -8.78
C TRP A 146 21.43 23.88 -10.31
N THR A 147 20.28 23.86 -10.99
CA THR A 147 20.19 23.89 -12.46
C THR A 147 18.99 24.70 -12.94
N SER A 148 19.21 25.54 -13.95
CA SER A 148 18.14 26.33 -14.57
C SER A 148 17.24 25.51 -15.49
N GLN A 149 17.69 24.33 -15.94
CA GLN A 149 16.98 23.51 -16.92
C GLN A 149 15.58 23.08 -16.46
N TYR A 150 15.39 22.88 -15.17
CA TYR A 150 14.18 22.30 -14.61
C TYR A 150 13.42 23.25 -13.68
N SER A 151 13.82 24.52 -13.56
CA SER A 151 13.21 25.46 -12.61
C SER A 151 13.21 24.97 -11.16
N THR A 152 14.23 24.19 -10.78
CA THR A 152 14.35 23.56 -9.45
C THR A 152 15.24 24.38 -8.52
N TRP A 153 14.72 24.78 -7.37
CA TRP A 153 15.38 25.67 -6.41
C TRP A 153 15.64 24.95 -5.09
N GLU A 154 16.75 25.31 -4.45
CA GLU A 154 17.15 24.75 -3.16
C GLU A 154 16.25 25.27 -2.03
N THR A 155 15.95 24.37 -1.10
CA THR A 155 15.17 24.64 0.11
C THR A 155 16.05 24.44 1.34
N ASN A 156 15.65 25.05 2.45
CA ASN A 156 16.32 24.97 3.73
C ASN A 156 15.27 24.81 4.84
N PHE A 157 15.00 23.57 5.23
CA PHE A 157 14.13 23.26 6.36
C PHE A 157 14.93 23.41 7.65
N THR A 158 14.72 24.52 8.35
CA THR A 158 15.24 24.78 9.71
C THR A 158 14.09 25.02 10.66
#